data_AF-A0A919MF44-F1
#
_entry.id   AF-A0A919MF44-F1
#
_cell.length_a   1.000
_cell.length_b   1.000
_cell.length_c   1.000
_cell.angle_alpha   90.00
_cell.angle_beta   90.00
_cell.angle_gamma   90.00
#
_symmetry.space_group_name_H-M   'P 1'
#
loop_
_entity.id
_entity.type
_entity.pdbx_description
1 polymer ?
#
loop_
_entity_poly.entity_id
_entity_poly.type
_entity_poly.pdbx_seq_one_letter_code
_entity_poly.pdbx_strand_id
1 'polypeptide(L)'
;MALEVKLLRRSPPPTGEPSESMNISGKSDRGQSRAGDTITVSMHGIDGARGGGVPIVASLQGPSIQRNAIKDGAKYGAPMTTSANSVIAAIEARRPGLKLAKKHSLLFFVQGHHIAHFGSPLFDEPITATDRGVSVPDADGSPAEQPDSEGPLNTIGYVIERYGALSPADLRTLIQSSQPWQAATKPGGGGRIDPDILRDWFRRDDETNDPDDERPNRAERAQADELWKTHKAQQAS
;
A
#
# COMPACT_ATOMS: atom_id res chain seq x y z
N MET A 1 -32.54 -23.42 -56.11
CA MET A 1 -32.80 -22.09 -55.53
C MET A 1 -31.48 -21.54 -55.05
N ALA A 2 -30.97 -20.52 -55.75
CA ALA A 2 -29.68 -19.90 -55.48
C ALA A 2 -29.86 -18.75 -54.48
N LEU A 3 -29.04 -18.69 -53.43
CA LEU A 3 -29.00 -17.58 -52.48
C LEU A 3 -27.69 -16.81 -52.66
N GLU A 4 -27.87 -15.57 -53.06
CA GLU A 4 -26.86 -14.58 -53.42
C GLU A 4 -26.26 -13.95 -52.14
N VAL A 5 -24.94 -14.05 -51.96
CA VAL A 5 -24.20 -13.48 -50.82
C VAL A 5 -23.74 -12.07 -51.18
N LYS A 6 -24.41 -11.07 -50.62
CA LYS A 6 -24.14 -9.65 -50.81
C LYS A 6 -23.01 -9.19 -49.87
N LEU A 7 -21.80 -9.04 -50.39
CA LEU A 7 -20.65 -8.46 -49.68
C LEU A 7 -20.87 -6.94 -49.45
N LEU A 8 -21.06 -6.53 -48.19
CA LEU A 8 -20.93 -5.13 -47.78
C LEU A 8 -19.45 -4.77 -47.62
N ARG A 9 -18.98 -3.83 -48.45
CA ARG A 9 -17.64 -3.22 -48.35
C ARG A 9 -17.60 -2.28 -47.14
N ARG A 10 -16.62 -2.49 -46.25
CA ARG A 10 -16.30 -1.57 -45.14
C ARG A 10 -15.51 -0.37 -45.67
N SER A 11 -15.96 0.84 -45.32
CA SER A 11 -15.25 2.10 -45.56
C SER A 11 -13.96 2.20 -44.74
N PRO A 12 -12.89 2.82 -45.25
CA PRO A 12 -11.68 3.12 -44.48
C PRO A 12 -11.88 4.30 -43.52
N PRO A 13 -11.14 4.34 -42.39
CA PRO A 13 -11.22 5.43 -41.41
C PRO A 13 -10.52 6.71 -41.89
N PRO A 14 -10.90 7.90 -41.36
CA PRO A 14 -10.29 9.17 -41.73
C PRO A 14 -8.89 9.33 -41.14
N THR A 15 -7.98 9.83 -41.98
CA THR A 15 -6.60 10.20 -41.65
C THR A 15 -6.60 11.44 -40.74
N GLY A 16 -6.05 11.32 -39.53
CA GLY A 16 -5.87 12.43 -38.61
C GLY A 16 -4.69 13.33 -39.00
N GLU A 17 -4.90 14.63 -38.96
CA GLU A 17 -3.89 15.68 -39.15
C GLU A 17 -2.99 15.87 -37.91
N PRO A 18 -1.75 16.40 -38.08
CA PRO A 18 -0.75 16.49 -37.03
C PRO A 18 -1.00 17.62 -36.03
N SER A 19 -0.82 17.31 -34.75
CA SER A 19 -0.94 18.23 -33.62
C SER A 19 0.09 19.35 -33.65
N GLU A 20 -0.41 20.56 -33.48
CA GLU A 20 0.31 21.82 -33.32
C GLU A 20 1.12 21.83 -32.01
N SER A 21 2.42 22.07 -32.14
CA SER A 21 3.40 22.09 -31.06
C SER A 21 3.35 23.42 -30.29
N MET A 22 2.88 23.40 -29.04
CA MET A 22 3.01 24.50 -28.09
C MET A 22 4.30 24.34 -27.26
N ASN A 23 5.31 25.13 -27.60
CA ASN A 23 6.52 25.31 -26.79
C ASN A 23 6.24 26.28 -25.63
N ILE A 24 6.26 25.79 -24.40
CA ILE A 24 6.20 26.62 -23.19
C ILE A 24 7.62 26.81 -22.66
N SER A 25 8.20 27.96 -22.98
CA SER A 25 9.51 28.40 -22.48
C SER A 25 9.37 29.02 -21.09
N GLY A 26 9.67 28.22 -20.05
CA GLY A 26 9.73 28.67 -18.66
C GLY A 26 11.17 28.91 -18.21
N LYS A 27 11.58 30.19 -18.12
CA LYS A 27 12.84 30.60 -17.49
C LYS A 27 12.83 30.25 -16.01
N SER A 28 13.76 29.40 -15.57
CA SER A 28 14.05 29.17 -14.15
C SER A 28 14.97 30.27 -13.62
N ASP A 29 14.46 31.04 -12.66
CA ASP A 29 15.26 31.95 -11.84
C ASP A 29 15.89 31.15 -10.70
N ARG A 30 17.22 31.25 -10.61
CA ARG A 30 18.09 30.41 -9.78
C ARG A 30 18.38 31.17 -8.48
N GLY A 31 17.53 31.00 -7.47
CA GLY A 31 17.74 31.52 -6.12
C GLY A 31 18.84 30.73 -5.39
N GLN A 32 19.98 31.39 -5.16
CA GLN A 32 21.08 30.91 -4.32
C GLN A 32 20.66 30.93 -2.84
N SER A 33 20.60 29.76 -2.19
CA SER A 33 20.56 29.68 -0.73
C SER A 33 21.96 29.49 -0.17
N ARG A 34 22.41 30.52 0.56
CA ARG A 34 23.66 30.58 1.31
C ARG A 34 23.60 29.62 2.51
N ALA A 35 24.74 28.96 2.74
CA ALA A 35 25.03 28.18 3.92
C ALA A 35 25.24 29.09 5.14
N GLY A 36 24.78 28.62 6.30
CA GLY A 36 25.19 29.11 7.62
C GLY A 36 24.17 30.02 8.29
N ASP A 37 23.13 29.44 8.87
CA ASP A 37 22.46 30.10 10.00
C ASP A 37 22.23 29.09 11.13
N THR A 38 23.03 29.24 12.17
CA THR A 38 22.97 28.46 13.40
C THR A 38 21.97 29.15 14.32
N ILE A 39 20.74 28.65 14.35
CA ILE A 39 19.70 29.15 15.26
C ILE A 39 20.06 28.74 16.69
N THR A 40 20.53 29.70 17.48
CA THR A 40 20.76 29.56 18.93
C THR A 40 19.48 29.91 19.66
N VAL A 41 18.79 28.91 20.22
CA VAL A 41 17.61 29.13 21.07
C VAL A 41 18.07 29.36 22.51
N SER A 42 18.00 30.61 22.95
CA SER A 42 18.18 30.97 24.37
C SER A 42 16.84 30.84 25.09
N MET A 43 16.71 29.85 25.98
CA MET A 43 15.59 29.81 26.93
C MET A 43 15.94 30.67 28.15
N HIS A 44 15.20 31.76 28.33
CA HIS A 44 15.23 32.59 29.53
C HIS A 44 14.42 31.93 30.64
N GLY A 45 15.06 31.81 31.81
CA GLY A 45 14.48 31.25 33.02
C GLY A 45 13.39 32.12 33.65
N ILE A 46 12.50 31.44 34.35
CA ILE A 46 11.59 32.02 35.33
C ILE A 46 11.85 31.32 36.67
N ASP A 47 12.57 32.04 37.52
CA ASP A 47 12.74 31.75 38.95
C ASP A 47 11.42 31.95 39.69
N GLY A 48 11.07 31.02 40.57
CA GLY A 48 9.85 31.13 41.37
C GLY A 48 9.74 30.10 42.50
N ALA A 49 10.17 30.53 43.68
CA ALA A 49 9.65 30.15 45.01
C ALA A 49 10.04 28.80 45.66
N ARG A 50 11.07 28.91 46.52
CA ARG A 50 11.07 28.59 47.96
C ARG A 50 9.95 27.69 48.51
N GLY A 51 10.33 26.53 49.04
CA GLY A 51 9.56 25.77 50.03
C GLY A 51 10.39 24.63 50.60
N GLY A 52 10.94 24.81 51.81
CA GLY A 52 11.65 23.77 52.55
C GLY A 52 10.69 22.76 53.19
N GLY A 53 11.11 21.49 53.26
CA GLY A 53 10.34 20.43 53.90
C GLY A 53 11.06 19.08 53.90
N VAL A 54 11.91 18.88 54.92
CA VAL A 54 12.26 17.64 55.65
C VAL A 54 12.33 16.30 54.89
N PRO A 55 13.47 15.57 54.92
CA PRO A 55 13.50 14.17 54.49
C PRO A 55 12.89 13.25 55.57
N ILE A 56 11.75 12.64 55.28
CA ILE A 56 11.23 11.52 56.08
C ILE A 56 11.86 10.23 55.56
N VAL A 57 12.81 9.70 56.33
CA VAL A 57 13.33 8.34 56.20
C VAL A 57 12.33 7.36 56.83
N ALA A 58 11.41 6.84 56.04
CA ALA A 58 10.54 5.74 56.45
C ALA A 58 11.22 4.40 56.12
N SER A 59 11.90 3.83 57.11
CA SER A 59 12.35 2.44 57.08
C SER A 59 11.13 1.54 57.29
N LEU A 60 10.61 0.95 56.21
CA LEU A 60 9.59 -0.10 56.26
C LEU A 60 10.27 -1.45 56.02
N GLN A 61 10.61 -2.10 57.12
CA GLN A 61 10.98 -3.52 57.16
C GLN A 61 9.70 -4.34 56.91
N GLY A 62 9.39 -4.59 55.64
CA GLY A 62 8.30 -5.48 55.23
C GLY A 62 8.70 -6.96 55.34
N PRO A 63 7.76 -7.87 55.63
CA PRO A 63 8.02 -9.30 55.75
C PRO A 63 8.46 -9.91 54.42
N SER A 64 9.53 -10.70 54.49
CA SER A 64 10.10 -11.50 53.41
C SER A 64 9.08 -12.50 52.86
N ILE A 65 8.28 -12.09 51.89
CA ILE A 65 7.60 -13.03 50.99
C ILE A 65 8.70 -13.65 50.12
N GLN A 66 9.00 -14.93 50.38
CA GLN A 66 9.76 -15.76 49.46
C GLN A 66 9.04 -15.76 48.11
N ARG A 67 9.47 -14.87 47.21
CA ARG A 67 9.16 -14.99 45.78
C ARG A 67 9.89 -16.24 45.32
N ASN A 68 9.14 -17.35 45.24
CA ASN A 68 9.48 -18.43 44.34
C ASN A 68 9.72 -17.81 42.97
N ALA A 69 10.99 -17.73 42.59
CA ALA A 69 11.42 -17.32 41.27
C ALA A 69 10.88 -18.37 40.30
N ILE A 70 9.72 -18.07 39.71
CA ILE A 70 9.30 -18.69 38.46
C ILE A 70 10.38 -18.28 37.45
N LYS A 71 11.27 -19.23 37.15
CA LYS A 71 12.29 -19.15 36.11
C LYS A 71 11.65 -19.33 34.73
N ASP A 72 10.57 -18.62 34.47
CA ASP A 72 10.08 -18.46 33.11
C ASP A 72 10.78 -17.24 32.56
N GLY A 73 11.88 -17.51 31.87
CA GLY A 73 12.58 -16.54 31.04
C GLY A 73 11.67 -16.11 29.89
N ALA A 74 10.67 -15.29 30.22
CA ALA A 74 9.98 -14.44 29.27
C ALA A 74 11.04 -13.49 28.72
N LYS A 75 11.75 -13.97 27.70
CA LYS A 75 12.46 -13.13 26.76
C LYS A 75 11.44 -12.08 26.35
N TYR A 76 11.70 -10.82 26.66
CA TYR A 76 11.01 -9.70 26.05
C TYR A 76 11.26 -9.79 24.55
N GLY A 77 10.50 -10.65 23.86
CA GLY A 77 10.36 -10.62 22.42
C GLY A 77 9.62 -9.33 22.16
N ALA A 78 10.36 -8.26 21.86
CA ALA A 78 9.79 -7.17 21.09
C ALA A 78 9.01 -7.81 19.94
N PRO A 79 7.77 -7.38 19.65
CA PRO A 79 7.03 -7.92 18.52
C PRO A 79 7.94 -7.80 17.29
N MET A 80 8.50 -8.93 16.84
CA MET A 80 9.40 -8.93 15.70
C MET A 80 8.52 -8.52 14.54
N THR A 81 8.84 -7.39 13.91
CA THR A 81 8.13 -6.96 12.70
C THR A 81 8.13 -8.12 11.72
N THR A 82 6.95 -8.43 11.17
CA THR A 82 6.79 -9.57 10.26
C THR A 82 7.63 -9.29 9.03
N SER A 83 8.49 -10.20 8.60
CA SER A 83 9.26 -10.00 7.37
C SER A 83 8.40 -10.24 6.13
N ALA A 84 8.76 -9.63 4.99
CA ALA A 84 8.09 -9.88 3.73
C ALA A 84 8.15 -11.36 3.30
N ASN A 85 9.25 -12.06 3.61
CA ASN A 85 9.36 -13.51 3.39
C ASN A 85 8.41 -14.31 4.29
N SER A 86 8.17 -13.87 5.53
CA SER A 86 7.19 -14.46 6.44
C SER A 86 5.77 -14.35 5.85
N VAL A 87 5.42 -13.20 5.29
CA VAL A 87 4.16 -13.00 4.57
C VAL A 87 4.08 -13.89 3.32
N ILE A 88 5.17 -14.02 2.55
CA ILE A 88 5.24 -14.95 1.41
C ILE A 88 4.99 -16.39 1.85
N ALA A 89 5.58 -16.85 2.96
CA ALA A 89 5.37 -18.19 3.48
C ALA A 89 3.90 -18.43 3.84
N ALA A 90 3.23 -17.45 4.45
CA ALA A 90 1.80 -17.51 4.74
C ALA A 90 0.91 -17.48 3.50
N ILE A 91 1.33 -16.79 2.43
CA ILE A 91 0.65 -16.83 1.12
C ILE A 91 0.81 -18.22 0.48
N GLU A 92 2.02 -18.77 0.45
CA GLU A 92 2.32 -20.08 -0.15
C GLU A 92 1.58 -21.21 0.57
N ALA A 93 1.50 -21.17 1.90
CA ALA A 93 0.79 -22.17 2.68
C ALA A 93 -0.71 -22.22 2.36
N ARG A 94 -1.33 -21.06 2.07
CA ARG A 94 -2.76 -20.97 1.71
C ARG A 94 -3.00 -21.20 0.23
N ARG A 95 -2.04 -20.83 -0.62
CA ARG A 95 -2.14 -20.94 -2.07
C ARG A 95 -0.80 -21.35 -2.67
N PRO A 96 -0.51 -22.66 -2.72
CA PRO A 96 0.76 -23.16 -3.20
C PRO A 96 0.94 -22.97 -4.71
N GLY A 97 2.19 -22.93 -5.16
CA GLY A 97 2.56 -22.91 -6.58
C GLY A 97 2.44 -21.54 -7.25
N LEU A 98 2.32 -20.45 -6.47
CA LEU A 98 2.32 -19.11 -7.04
C LEU A 98 3.73 -18.70 -7.48
N LYS A 99 3.84 -18.13 -8.68
CA LYS A 99 5.09 -17.52 -9.16
C LYS A 99 5.47 -16.33 -8.26
N LEU A 100 6.78 -16.15 -8.03
CA LEU A 100 7.30 -15.08 -7.16
C LEU A 100 6.79 -13.69 -7.54
N ALA A 101 6.78 -13.34 -8.84
CA ALA A 101 6.24 -12.06 -9.30
C ALA A 101 4.79 -11.80 -8.85
N LYS A 102 3.94 -12.83 -8.84
CA LYS A 102 2.56 -12.73 -8.34
C LYS A 102 2.52 -12.56 -6.83
N LYS A 103 3.44 -13.19 -6.09
CA LYS A 103 3.58 -12.98 -4.64
C LYS A 103 3.95 -11.53 -4.32
N HIS A 104 4.89 -10.91 -5.04
CA HIS A 104 5.20 -9.48 -4.86
C HIS A 104 3.98 -8.58 -5.12
N SER A 105 3.18 -8.89 -6.15
CA SER A 105 1.92 -8.16 -6.37
C SER A 105 0.97 -8.31 -5.18
N LEU A 106 0.85 -9.50 -4.59
CA LEU A 106 0.04 -9.71 -3.40
C LEU A 106 0.61 -9.00 -2.17
N LEU A 107 1.94 -8.94 -2.00
CA LEU A 107 2.58 -8.20 -0.90
C LEU A 107 2.18 -6.70 -0.92
N PHE A 108 2.08 -6.09 -2.10
CA PHE A 108 1.61 -4.71 -2.22
C PHE A 108 0.18 -4.54 -1.66
N PHE A 109 -0.73 -5.45 -1.99
CA PHE A 109 -2.10 -5.41 -1.46
C PHE A 109 -2.16 -5.73 0.03
N VAL A 110 -1.36 -6.69 0.51
CA VAL A 110 -1.30 -7.03 1.95
C VAL A 110 -0.81 -5.82 2.74
N GLN A 111 0.32 -5.22 2.36
CA GLN A 111 0.89 -4.07 3.05
C GLN A 111 -0.09 -2.90 3.07
N GLY A 112 -0.71 -2.61 1.92
CA GLY A 112 -1.65 -1.51 1.80
C GLY A 112 -2.89 -1.65 2.67
N HIS A 113 -3.56 -2.80 2.62
CA HIS A 113 -4.71 -3.08 3.48
C HIS A 113 -4.32 -3.11 4.97
N HIS A 114 -3.14 -3.65 5.30
CA HIS A 114 -2.67 -3.70 6.67
C HIS A 114 -2.42 -2.30 7.23
N ILE A 115 -1.65 -1.45 6.54
CA ILE A 115 -1.36 -0.08 7.01
C ILE A 115 -2.65 0.74 7.08
N ALA A 116 -3.56 0.59 6.12
CA ALA A 116 -4.83 1.31 6.16
C ALA A 116 -5.64 0.99 7.41
N HIS A 117 -5.71 -0.30 7.78
CA HIS A 117 -6.49 -0.78 8.91
C HIS A 117 -5.81 -0.56 10.27
N PHE A 118 -4.53 -0.94 10.40
CA PHE A 118 -3.80 -0.94 11.66
C PHE A 118 -2.93 0.31 11.87
N GLY A 119 -2.75 1.14 10.84
CA GLY A 119 -1.95 2.37 10.91
C GLY A 119 -0.43 2.15 10.93
N SER A 120 0.04 0.91 10.81
CA SER A 120 1.46 0.54 10.82
C SER A 120 1.79 -0.47 9.71
N PRO A 121 3.04 -0.47 9.20
CA PRO A 121 3.49 -1.45 8.20
C PRO A 121 3.42 -2.87 8.74
N LEU A 122 3.00 -3.82 7.89
CA LEU A 122 3.06 -5.23 8.24
C LEU A 122 4.52 -5.71 8.25
N PHE A 123 5.28 -5.25 7.26
CA PHE A 123 6.70 -5.54 7.08
C PHE A 123 7.47 -4.26 6.71
N ASP A 124 8.75 -4.20 7.08
CA ASP A 124 9.59 -3.00 6.97
C ASP A 124 10.33 -2.89 5.62
N GLU A 125 10.42 -4.00 4.88
CA GLU A 125 11.12 -4.09 3.61
C GLU A 125 10.50 -3.15 2.56
N PRO A 126 11.32 -2.43 1.77
CA PRO A 126 10.83 -1.44 0.84
C PRO A 126 10.12 -2.08 -0.36
N ILE A 127 8.91 -1.59 -0.66
CA ILE A 127 8.23 -1.91 -1.92
C ILE A 127 8.70 -0.93 -2.99
N THR A 128 9.18 -1.47 -4.11
CA THR A 128 9.70 -0.71 -5.25
C THR A 128 8.78 -0.89 -6.46
N ALA A 129 8.33 0.21 -7.04
CA ALA A 129 7.67 0.26 -8.34
C ALA A 129 8.68 0.00 -9.46
N THR A 130 8.30 -0.87 -10.39
CA THR A 130 9.09 -1.26 -11.56
C THR A 130 8.21 -1.25 -12.80
N ASP A 131 8.81 -1.28 -13.98
CA ASP A 131 8.12 -1.36 -15.28
C ASP A 131 7.16 -2.56 -15.36
N ARG A 132 7.44 -3.63 -14.59
CA ARG A 132 6.67 -4.88 -14.56
C ARG A 132 5.65 -4.94 -13.42
N GLY A 133 5.52 -3.90 -12.60
CA GLY A 133 4.61 -3.85 -11.46
C GLY A 133 5.36 -3.43 -10.20
N VAL A 134 5.38 -4.29 -9.18
CA VAL A 134 6.05 -4.04 -7.90
C VAL A 134 7.00 -5.17 -7.56
N SER A 135 8.06 -4.83 -6.84
CA SER A 135 9.04 -5.75 -6.30
C SER A 135 9.34 -5.38 -4.84
N VAL A 136 9.73 -6.36 -4.05
CA VAL A 136 10.23 -6.19 -2.69
C VAL A 136 11.60 -6.86 -2.69
N PRO A 137 12.70 -6.12 -2.94
CA PRO A 137 13.99 -6.70 -3.31
C PRO A 137 14.52 -7.76 -2.32
N ASP A 138 14.22 -7.59 -1.04
CA ASP A 138 14.68 -8.48 0.03
C ASP A 138 13.76 -9.70 0.26
N ALA A 139 12.66 -9.81 -0.50
CA ALA A 139 11.66 -10.86 -0.40
C ALA A 139 11.75 -11.84 -1.59
N ASP A 140 12.80 -12.66 -1.62
CA ASP A 140 13.07 -13.63 -2.69
C ASP A 140 12.27 -14.94 -2.57
N GLY A 141 11.46 -15.09 -1.52
CA GLY A 141 10.73 -16.31 -1.22
C GLY A 141 11.56 -17.37 -0.51
N SER A 142 12.70 -16.97 0.08
CA SER A 142 13.45 -17.81 1.01
C SER A 142 12.56 -18.36 2.13
N PRO A 143 12.83 -19.58 2.63
CA PRO A 143 12.07 -20.16 3.72
C PRO A 143 12.04 -19.22 4.94
N ALA A 144 10.84 -18.91 5.40
CA ALA A 144 10.62 -18.11 6.60
C ALA A 144 9.46 -18.71 7.40
N GLU A 145 9.47 -18.46 8.71
CA GLU A 145 8.34 -18.78 9.57
C GLU A 145 7.16 -17.88 9.22
N GLN A 146 5.94 -18.40 9.26
CA GLN A 146 4.73 -17.61 9.00
C GLN A 146 4.46 -16.66 10.17
N PRO A 147 3.78 -15.52 9.94
CA PRO A 147 3.30 -14.71 11.05
C PRO A 147 2.35 -15.54 11.92
N ASP A 148 2.50 -15.43 13.23
CA ASP A 148 1.71 -16.13 14.24
C ASP A 148 0.50 -15.33 14.72
N SER A 149 0.50 -14.03 14.47
CA SER A 149 -0.51 -13.08 14.93
C SER A 149 -1.73 -13.03 14.00
N GLU A 150 -2.92 -12.97 14.61
CA GLU A 150 -4.19 -12.99 13.90
C GLU A 150 -4.36 -11.80 12.94
N GLY A 151 -3.92 -10.60 13.33
CA GLY A 151 -4.03 -9.39 12.50
C GLY A 151 -3.40 -9.56 11.10
N PRO A 152 -2.09 -9.87 11.02
CA PRO A 152 -1.43 -10.25 9.77
C PRO A 152 -2.13 -11.36 9.00
N LEU A 153 -2.49 -12.46 9.68
CA LEU A 153 -3.10 -13.63 9.04
C LEU A 153 -4.48 -13.31 8.43
N ASN A 154 -5.26 -12.45 9.08
CA ASN A 154 -6.56 -11.97 8.59
C ASN A 154 -6.39 -11.09 7.35
N THR A 155 -5.44 -10.15 7.36
CA THR A 155 -5.15 -9.33 6.16
C THR A 155 -4.69 -10.19 4.99
N ILE A 156 -3.81 -11.17 5.23
CA ILE A 156 -3.33 -12.09 4.19
C ILE A 156 -4.50 -12.92 3.63
N GLY A 157 -5.37 -13.44 4.49
CA GLY A 157 -6.56 -14.19 4.09
C GLY A 157 -7.47 -13.36 3.18
N TYR A 158 -7.80 -12.13 3.61
CA TYR A 158 -8.62 -11.19 2.84
C TYR A 158 -8.03 -10.90 1.46
N VAL A 159 -6.72 -10.63 1.38
CA VAL A 159 -6.06 -10.32 0.10
C VAL A 159 -6.05 -11.53 -0.84
N ILE A 160 -5.84 -12.74 -0.32
CA ILE A 160 -5.88 -13.96 -1.13
C ILE A 160 -7.28 -14.22 -1.69
N GLU A 161 -8.31 -14.03 -0.87
CA GLU A 161 -9.70 -14.18 -1.28
C GLU A 161 -10.06 -13.17 -2.38
N ARG A 162 -9.72 -11.88 -2.18
CA ARG A 162 -10.10 -10.81 -3.10
C ARG A 162 -9.27 -10.74 -4.38
N TYR A 163 -7.95 -10.94 -4.29
CA TYR A 163 -7.02 -10.69 -5.40
C TYR A 163 -6.33 -11.96 -5.90
N GLY A 164 -6.34 -13.05 -5.12
CA GLY A 164 -5.62 -14.26 -5.49
C GLY A 164 -6.08 -14.85 -6.83
N ALA A 165 -7.38 -14.77 -7.14
CA ALA A 165 -7.96 -15.30 -8.38
C ALA A 165 -7.55 -14.52 -9.64
N LEU A 166 -7.12 -13.25 -9.50
CA LEU A 166 -6.77 -12.39 -10.62
C LEU A 166 -5.54 -12.90 -11.38
N SER A 167 -5.49 -12.65 -12.68
CA SER A 167 -4.31 -12.98 -13.48
C SER A 167 -3.14 -12.05 -13.09
N PRO A 168 -1.87 -12.46 -13.34
CA PRO A 168 -0.74 -11.57 -13.14
C PRO A 168 -0.85 -10.24 -13.92
N ALA A 169 -1.49 -10.26 -15.10
CA ALA A 169 -1.71 -9.07 -15.90
C ALA A 169 -2.71 -8.12 -15.23
N ASP A 170 -3.83 -8.65 -14.71
CA ASP A 170 -4.85 -7.85 -14.03
C ASP A 170 -4.30 -7.23 -12.74
N LEU A 171 -3.55 -8.00 -11.95
CA LEU A 171 -2.87 -7.50 -10.76
C LEU A 171 -1.92 -6.35 -11.11
N ARG A 172 -1.12 -6.52 -12.17
CA ARG A 172 -0.22 -5.47 -12.64
C ARG A 172 -1.00 -4.21 -13.06
N THR A 173 -2.08 -4.36 -13.82
CA THR A 173 -2.93 -3.22 -14.24
C THR A 173 -3.52 -2.47 -13.05
N LEU A 174 -4.02 -3.19 -12.04
CA LEU A 174 -4.55 -2.58 -10.81
C LEU A 174 -3.48 -1.82 -10.03
N ILE A 175 -2.27 -2.38 -9.97
CA ILE A 175 -1.14 -1.75 -9.29
C ILE A 175 -0.69 -0.49 -10.06
N GLN A 176 -0.55 -0.58 -11.38
CA GLN A 176 -0.10 0.54 -12.21
C GLN A 176 -1.12 1.69 -12.30
N SER A 177 -2.41 1.41 -12.10
CA SER A 177 -3.44 2.44 -11.97
C SER A 177 -3.57 3.02 -10.57
N SER A 178 -2.82 2.51 -9.59
CA SER A 178 -2.79 3.05 -8.23
C SER A 178 -1.93 4.31 -8.15
N GLN A 179 -2.37 5.29 -7.38
CA GLN A 179 -1.61 6.52 -7.16
C GLN A 179 -0.24 6.28 -6.48
N PRO A 180 -0.09 5.34 -5.51
CA PRO A 180 1.21 5.03 -4.92
C PRO A 180 2.25 4.57 -5.96
N TRP A 181 1.85 3.72 -6.90
CA TRP A 181 2.74 3.28 -7.98
C TRP A 181 3.08 4.43 -8.92
N GLN A 182 2.08 5.19 -9.36
CA GLN A 182 2.30 6.33 -10.27
C GLN A 182 3.23 7.36 -9.65
N ALA A 183 3.04 7.70 -8.37
CA ALA A 183 3.90 8.62 -7.64
C ALA A 183 5.36 8.13 -7.59
N ALA A 184 5.58 6.84 -7.29
CA ALA A 184 6.92 6.24 -7.22
C ALA A 184 7.63 6.18 -8.59
N THR A 185 6.88 6.07 -9.68
CA THR A 185 7.44 6.04 -11.05
C THR A 185 7.67 7.40 -11.69
N LYS A 186 7.30 8.50 -11.03
CA LYS A 186 7.60 9.84 -11.53
C LYS A 186 9.13 10.05 -11.62
N PRO A 187 9.62 10.81 -12.62
CA PRO A 187 11.04 11.16 -12.69
C PRO A 187 11.52 11.77 -11.36
N GLY A 188 12.59 11.21 -10.80
CA GLY A 188 13.14 11.63 -9.51
C GLY A 188 12.53 10.95 -8.27
N GLY A 189 11.49 10.13 -8.42
CA GLY A 189 10.81 9.44 -7.30
C GLY A 189 11.56 8.23 -6.71
N GLY A 190 12.69 7.83 -7.30
CA GLY A 190 13.53 6.74 -6.79
C GLY A 190 12.90 5.34 -6.81
N GLY A 191 11.70 5.19 -7.37
CA GLY A 191 10.99 3.92 -7.49
C GLY A 191 10.42 3.37 -6.18
N ARG A 192 10.82 3.87 -5.01
CA ARG A 192 10.28 3.40 -3.72
C ARG A 192 8.87 3.92 -3.51
N ILE A 193 7.95 3.03 -3.13
CA ILE A 193 6.59 3.39 -2.76
C ILE A 193 6.59 3.87 -1.30
N ASP A 194 6.06 5.06 -1.09
CA ASP A 194 5.92 5.67 0.23
C ASP A 194 4.78 4.99 1.02
N PRO A 195 5.03 4.47 2.24
CA PRO A 195 4.02 3.86 3.09
C PRO A 195 2.86 4.79 3.46
N ASP A 196 3.09 6.10 3.61
CA ASP A 196 2.03 7.07 3.92
C ASP A 196 1.09 7.25 2.73
N ILE A 197 1.64 7.34 1.51
CA ILE A 197 0.86 7.39 0.28
C ILE A 197 0.05 6.09 0.10
N LEU A 198 0.67 4.95 0.41
CA LEU A 198 0.01 3.65 0.36
C LEU A 198 -1.15 3.58 1.35
N ARG A 199 -0.94 4.01 2.61
CA ARG A 199 -1.97 4.10 3.64
C ARG A 199 -3.15 4.93 3.15
N ASP A 200 -2.87 6.12 2.66
CA ASP A 200 -3.91 7.08 2.29
C ASP A 200 -4.71 6.57 1.08
N TRP A 201 -4.07 5.93 0.10
CA TRP A 201 -4.76 5.34 -1.04
C TRP A 201 -5.68 4.17 -0.64
N PHE A 202 -5.23 3.28 0.25
CA PHE A 202 -6.05 2.14 0.71
C PHE A 202 -7.11 2.52 1.76
N ARG A 203 -6.97 3.68 2.43
CA ARG A 203 -8.00 4.23 3.34
C ARG A 203 -9.11 4.97 2.64
N ARG A 204 -8.90 5.44 1.42
CA ARG A 204 -9.96 6.08 0.64
C ARG A 204 -11.10 5.09 0.53
N ASP A 205 -12.28 5.51 0.94
CA ASP A 205 -13.49 4.80 0.59
C ASP A 205 -13.48 4.60 -0.92
N ASP A 206 -13.90 3.43 -1.40
CA ASP A 206 -14.15 3.17 -2.82
C ASP A 206 -15.27 4.07 -3.41
N GLU A 207 -15.76 5.00 -2.58
CA GLU A 207 -16.85 5.95 -2.76
C GLU A 207 -16.42 7.38 -2.38
N THR A 208 -15.20 7.83 -2.65
CA THR A 208 -15.01 9.28 -2.82
C THR A 208 -15.86 9.70 -4.01
N ASN A 209 -17.05 10.21 -3.70
CA ASN A 209 -17.96 10.96 -4.56
C ASN A 209 -17.31 12.31 -4.93
N ASP A 210 -16.05 12.26 -5.35
CA ASP A 210 -15.27 13.38 -5.83
C ASP A 210 -15.67 13.55 -7.30
N PRO A 211 -16.32 14.66 -7.67
CA PRO A 211 -16.77 14.88 -9.04
C PRO A 211 -15.61 14.95 -10.05
N ASP A 212 -14.36 15.06 -9.58
CA ASP A 212 -13.14 15.03 -10.41
C ASP A 212 -12.43 13.66 -10.42
N ASP A 213 -12.86 12.66 -9.63
CA ASP A 213 -12.32 11.29 -9.76
C ASP A 213 -13.09 10.57 -10.88
N GLU A 214 -12.52 10.58 -12.10
CA GLU A 214 -13.10 9.96 -13.31
C GLU A 214 -13.29 8.43 -13.24
N ARG A 215 -13.10 7.81 -12.06
CA ARG A 215 -13.33 6.38 -11.84
C ARG A 215 -14.81 6.17 -11.56
N PRO A 216 -15.51 5.32 -12.35
CA PRO A 216 -16.91 5.02 -12.06
C PRO A 216 -17.02 4.40 -10.67
N ASN A 217 -17.83 5.03 -9.82
CA ASN A 217 -18.04 4.59 -8.45
C ASN A 217 -18.72 3.21 -8.43
N ARG A 218 -18.76 2.56 -7.26
CA ARG A 218 -19.33 1.21 -7.11
C ARG A 218 -20.79 1.13 -7.63
N ALA A 219 -21.59 2.16 -7.41
CA ALA A 219 -22.98 2.20 -7.86
C ALA A 219 -23.09 2.31 -9.38
N GLU A 220 -22.25 3.13 -10.02
CA GLU A 220 -22.17 3.26 -11.47
C GLU A 220 -21.70 1.97 -12.14
N ARG A 221 -20.73 1.27 -11.53
CA ARG A 221 -20.30 -0.06 -12.00
C ARG A 221 -21.40 -1.10 -11.87
N ALA A 222 -22.16 -1.09 -10.78
CA ALA A 222 -23.30 -1.98 -10.59
C ALA A 222 -24.42 -1.70 -11.61
N GLN A 223 -24.73 -0.43 -11.87
CA GLN A 223 -25.70 -0.03 -12.90
C GLN A 223 -25.24 -0.41 -14.30
N ALA A 224 -23.96 -0.22 -14.63
CA ALA A 224 -23.39 -0.63 -15.90
C ALA A 224 -23.49 -2.16 -16.11
N ASP A 225 -23.21 -2.94 -15.07
CA ASP A 225 -23.37 -4.40 -15.10
C ASP A 225 -24.84 -4.83 -15.29
N GLU A 226 -25.79 -4.13 -14.68
CA GLU A 226 -27.22 -4.40 -14.81
C GLU A 226 -27.77 -4.03 -16.19
N LEU A 227 -27.34 -2.89 -16.75
CA LEU A 227 -27.64 -2.48 -18.12
C LEU A 227 -27.07 -3.47 -19.14
N TRP A 228 -25.82 -3.93 -18.92
CA TRP A 228 -25.20 -4.95 -19.77
C TRP A 228 -25.96 -6.27 -19.74
N LYS A 229 -26.36 -6.75 -18.55
CA LYS A 229 -27.18 -7.96 -18.40
C LYS A 229 -28.51 -7.83 -19.15
N THR A 230 -29.17 -6.68 -19.04
CA THR A 230 -30.45 -6.40 -19.70
C THR A 230 -30.31 -6.39 -21.22
N HIS A 231 -29.30 -5.71 -21.74
CA HIS A 231 -29.03 -5.66 -23.18
C HIS A 231 -28.71 -7.04 -23.76
N LYS A 232 -27.94 -7.86 -23.03
CA LYS A 232 -27.64 -9.25 -23.42
C LYS A 232 -28.90 -10.13 -23.45
N ALA A 233 -29.82 -9.94 -22.51
CA ALA A 233 -31.09 -10.68 -22.47
C ALA A 233 -32.00 -10.32 -23.65
N GLN A 234 -32.06 -9.04 -24.04
CA GLN A 234 -32.84 -8.56 -25.18
C GLN A 234 -32.31 -9.05 -26.53
N GLN A 235 -31.00 -9.24 -26.68
CA GLN A 235 -30.40 -9.78 -27.91
C GLN A 235 -30.57 -11.30 -28.07
N ALA A 236 -30.96 -12.01 -27.02
CA ALA A 236 -31.17 -13.45 -27.03
C ALA A 236 -32.63 -13.86 -27.28
N SER A 237 -33.54 -12.90 -27.41
CA SER A 237 -34.96 -13.08 -27.76
C SER A 237 -35.19 -12.73 -29.23
#